data_AF-A0A7Z0WZQ9-F1
#
_entry.id   AF-A0A7Z0WZQ9-F1
#
_cell.length_a   1.000
_cell.length_b   1.000
_cell.length_c   1.000
_cell.angle_alpha   90.00
_cell.angle_beta   90.00
_cell.angle_gamma   90.00
#
_symmetry.space_group_name_H-M   'P 1'
#
loop_
_entity.id
_entity.type
_entity.pdbx_description
1 polymer ?
#
loop_
_entity_poly.entity_id
_entity_poly.type
_entity_poly.pdbx_seq_one_letter_code
_entity_poly.pdbx_strand_id
1 'polypeptide(L)'
;MELSKHEKLNLEIPEFSPVHIKEIIRFQYYKEFHEGKDISSIDMTVLYEDENDSYHIDLTFKEVSSVRLTDFESRHGGFKIDQLNAGWENINYVVEDYEDGTFQFYCHTYDVSRIERIVPRLNKKEVEALLKASKEKRYEYFIKRIADFEEVWSLYGDGWVMTEDDQGGKLIPFWPAKDYAELCAEQEWRECTARPIDLEEFVNEWLPGMKEDGIQPSILFNSKDAITLPVDILLEDILAELENY
;
A
#
# COMPACT_ATOMS: atom_id res chain seq x y z
N MET A 1 -5.55 -4.75 24.06
CA MET A 1 -6.82 -5.33 23.60
C MET A 1 -6.59 -5.67 22.15
N GLU A 2 -6.74 -6.92 21.72
CA GLU A 2 -6.67 -7.24 20.29
C GLU A 2 -7.91 -6.67 19.62
N LEU A 3 -7.72 -5.89 18.56
CA LEU A 3 -8.82 -5.37 17.74
C LEU A 3 -9.58 -6.54 17.10
N SER A 4 -10.90 -6.46 17.09
CA SER A 4 -11.73 -7.40 16.34
C SER A 4 -11.41 -7.32 14.86
N LYS A 5 -11.69 -8.40 14.12
CA LYS A 5 -11.49 -8.45 12.66
C LYS A 5 -12.20 -7.35 11.88
N HIS A 6 -13.37 -6.91 12.35
CA HIS A 6 -14.11 -5.79 11.73
C HIS A 6 -13.44 -4.45 12.03
N GLU A 7 -12.93 -4.25 13.25
CA GLU A 7 -12.19 -3.04 13.61
C GLU A 7 -10.88 -2.94 12.81
N LYS A 8 -10.16 -4.05 12.61
CA LYS A 8 -8.93 -4.06 11.78
C LYS A 8 -9.22 -3.69 10.32
N LEU A 9 -10.26 -4.29 9.72
CA LEU A 9 -10.64 -3.98 8.34
C LEU A 9 -11.10 -2.53 8.20
N ASN A 10 -11.95 -2.03 9.11
CA ASN A 10 -12.47 -0.67 9.03
C ASN A 10 -11.42 0.42 9.33
N LEU A 11 -10.33 0.10 10.02
CA LEU A 11 -9.23 1.04 10.23
C LEU A 11 -8.41 1.27 8.96
N GLU A 12 -8.14 0.21 8.20
CA GLU A 12 -7.28 0.27 7.01
C GLU A 12 -8.08 0.46 5.71
N ILE A 13 -9.30 -0.05 5.67
CA ILE A 13 -10.20 -0.03 4.51
C ILE A 13 -11.59 0.40 4.99
N PRO A 14 -11.84 1.72 5.11
CA PRO A 14 -13.16 2.24 5.42
C PRO A 14 -14.20 1.69 4.44
N GLU A 15 -15.36 1.27 4.96
CA GLU A 15 -16.44 0.66 4.16
C GLU A 15 -16.07 -0.65 3.43
N PHE A 16 -15.12 -1.41 3.99
CA PHE A 16 -14.76 -2.73 3.46
C PHE A 16 -15.99 -3.56 3.05
N SER A 17 -15.99 -4.02 1.80
CA SER A 17 -17.05 -4.85 1.25
C SER A 17 -16.46 -6.07 0.55
N PRO A 18 -16.84 -7.30 0.91
CA PRO A 18 -16.34 -8.52 0.27
C PRO A 18 -16.52 -8.55 -1.27
N VAL A 19 -17.46 -7.77 -1.81
CA VAL A 19 -17.70 -7.64 -3.27
C VAL A 19 -16.52 -7.02 -4.03
N HIS A 20 -15.60 -6.37 -3.32
CA HIS A 20 -14.39 -5.77 -3.88
C HIS A 20 -13.19 -6.74 -3.88
N ILE A 21 -13.35 -7.95 -3.34
CA ILE A 21 -12.34 -9.02 -3.49
C ILE A 21 -12.35 -9.50 -4.94
N LYS A 22 -11.21 -9.37 -5.63
CA LYS A 22 -11.05 -9.68 -7.05
C LYS A 22 -10.49 -11.06 -7.31
N GLU A 23 -9.51 -11.48 -6.52
CA GLU A 23 -8.78 -12.72 -6.77
C GLU A 23 -8.27 -13.34 -5.47
N ILE A 24 -8.25 -14.67 -5.40
CA ILE A 24 -7.52 -15.42 -4.37
C ILE A 24 -6.12 -15.71 -4.90
N ILE A 25 -5.12 -15.02 -4.35
CA ILE A 25 -3.71 -15.15 -4.75
C ILE A 25 -3.08 -16.41 -4.16
N ARG A 26 -3.48 -16.77 -2.94
CA ARG A 26 -2.96 -17.94 -2.22
C ARG A 26 -4.09 -18.64 -1.49
N PHE A 27 -4.13 -19.96 -1.58
CA PHE A 27 -5.02 -20.83 -0.82
C PHE A 27 -4.21 -21.98 -0.24
N GLN A 28 -4.17 -22.11 1.08
CA GLN A 28 -3.44 -23.17 1.76
C GLN A 28 -4.30 -23.76 2.88
N TYR A 29 -4.32 -25.09 3.02
CA TYR A 29 -5.06 -25.76 4.09
C TYR A 29 -4.16 -26.68 4.90
N TYR A 30 -4.52 -26.89 6.17
CA TYR A 30 -3.74 -27.68 7.13
C TYR A 30 -4.58 -28.77 7.75
N LYS A 31 -3.99 -29.95 7.95
CA LYS A 31 -4.66 -31.13 8.53
C LYS A 31 -4.15 -31.40 9.94
N GLU A 32 -5.05 -31.70 10.87
CA GLU A 32 -4.68 -32.18 12.21
C GLU A 32 -4.88 -33.69 12.31
N PHE A 33 -3.79 -34.42 12.50
CA PHE A 33 -3.80 -35.89 12.47
C PHE A 33 -4.48 -36.57 13.68
N HIS A 34 -4.92 -35.82 14.69
CA HIS A 34 -5.36 -36.37 15.98
C HIS A 34 -6.89 -36.45 16.18
N GLU A 35 -7.73 -35.75 15.41
CA GLU A 35 -9.19 -35.69 15.64
C GLU A 35 -10.06 -36.30 14.53
N GLY A 36 -9.47 -36.85 13.47
CA GLY A 36 -10.25 -37.35 12.33
C GLY A 36 -10.96 -36.25 11.52
N LYS A 37 -10.65 -34.97 11.77
CA LYS A 37 -10.98 -33.85 10.87
C LYS A 37 -9.94 -33.80 9.75
N ASP A 38 -10.40 -33.85 8.49
CA ASP A 38 -9.50 -33.85 7.34
C ASP A 38 -8.81 -32.50 7.11
N ILE A 39 -9.40 -31.37 7.54
CA ILE A 39 -8.85 -30.02 7.44
C ILE A 39 -9.21 -29.25 8.71
N SER A 40 -8.23 -28.56 9.31
CA SER A 40 -8.35 -27.84 10.59
C SER A 40 -8.39 -26.32 10.41
N SER A 41 -7.56 -25.81 9.50
CA SER A 41 -7.48 -24.40 9.14
C SER A 41 -7.23 -24.21 7.64
N ILE A 42 -7.64 -23.05 7.13
CA ILE A 42 -7.39 -22.59 5.77
C ILE A 42 -6.84 -21.17 5.86
N ASP A 43 -5.71 -20.92 5.21
CA ASP A 43 -5.16 -19.59 4.99
C ASP A 43 -5.44 -19.15 3.56
N MET A 44 -5.89 -17.90 3.39
CA MET A 44 -6.09 -17.26 2.10
C MET A 44 -5.41 -15.89 2.05
N THR A 45 -4.75 -15.59 0.93
CA THR A 45 -4.35 -14.21 0.58
C THR A 45 -5.22 -13.77 -0.58
N VAL A 46 -5.87 -12.63 -0.44
CA VAL A 46 -6.82 -12.11 -1.42
C VAL A 46 -6.38 -10.76 -1.94
N LEU A 47 -6.60 -10.52 -3.24
CA LEU A 47 -6.52 -9.20 -3.86
C LEU A 47 -7.87 -8.51 -3.65
N TYR A 48 -7.85 -7.40 -2.92
CA TYR A 48 -9.00 -6.52 -2.75
C TYR A 48 -8.75 -5.24 -3.55
N GLU A 49 -9.73 -4.77 -4.32
CA GLU A 49 -9.64 -3.50 -5.05
C GLU A 49 -10.96 -2.74 -4.92
N ASP A 50 -10.91 -1.55 -4.33
CA ASP A 50 -11.99 -0.57 -4.35
C ASP A 50 -11.73 0.49 -5.44
N GLU A 51 -12.45 1.62 -5.39
CA GLU A 51 -12.32 2.69 -6.39
C GLU A 51 -10.99 3.45 -6.32
N ASN A 52 -10.32 3.45 -5.16
CA ASN A 52 -9.13 4.24 -4.91
C ASN A 52 -7.87 3.37 -4.78
N ASP A 53 -8.00 2.21 -4.15
CA ASP A 53 -6.87 1.44 -3.65
C ASP A 53 -6.99 -0.06 -3.89
N SER A 54 -5.83 -0.71 -3.82
CA SER A 54 -5.71 -2.16 -3.91
C SER A 54 -4.95 -2.69 -2.71
N TYR A 55 -5.31 -3.86 -2.21
CA TYR A 55 -4.74 -4.45 -1.00
C TYR A 55 -4.53 -5.95 -1.15
N HIS A 56 -3.46 -6.46 -0.53
CA HIS A 56 -3.37 -7.87 -0.16
C HIS A 56 -3.91 -8.04 1.25
N ILE A 57 -4.92 -8.91 1.42
CA ILE A 57 -5.50 -9.23 2.72
C ILE A 57 -5.26 -10.70 3.02
N ASP A 58 -4.62 -10.97 4.15
CA ASP A 58 -4.40 -12.32 4.65
C ASP A 58 -5.50 -12.70 5.67
N LEU A 59 -6.19 -13.79 5.35
CA LEU A 59 -7.31 -14.35 6.10
C LEU A 59 -6.95 -15.76 6.59
N THR A 60 -7.18 -16.04 7.86
CA THR A 60 -7.03 -17.40 8.44
C THR A 60 -8.38 -17.86 8.98
N PHE A 61 -8.90 -18.94 8.41
CA PHE A 61 -10.13 -19.61 8.83
C PHE A 61 -9.81 -20.77 9.76
N LYS A 62 -10.51 -20.87 10.89
CA LYS A 62 -10.24 -21.84 11.97
C LYS A 62 -11.46 -22.72 12.25
N GLU A 63 -11.19 -23.93 12.71
CA GLU A 63 -12.19 -24.98 12.97
C GLU A 63 -13.04 -25.21 11.72
N VAL A 64 -12.33 -25.51 10.62
CA VAL A 64 -12.95 -25.68 9.31
C VAL A 64 -13.65 -27.04 9.22
N SER A 65 -14.80 -27.08 8.54
CA SER A 65 -15.56 -28.31 8.31
C SER A 65 -16.26 -28.32 6.94
N SER A 66 -16.64 -29.52 6.49
CA SER A 66 -17.43 -29.73 5.26
C SER A 66 -16.82 -29.06 4.02
N VAL A 67 -15.49 -29.18 3.89
CA VAL A 67 -14.72 -28.59 2.80
C VAL A 67 -15.02 -29.32 1.50
N ARG A 68 -15.44 -28.57 0.48
CA ARG A 68 -15.52 -28.99 -0.92
C ARG A 68 -14.50 -28.19 -1.72
N LEU A 69 -13.68 -28.90 -2.48
CA LEU A 69 -12.69 -28.35 -3.39
C LEU A 69 -12.84 -29.09 -4.73
N THR A 70 -13.06 -28.37 -5.81
CA THR A 70 -12.90 -28.86 -7.18
C THR A 70 -11.61 -28.29 -7.78
N ASP A 71 -11.10 -28.91 -8.86
CA ASP A 71 -9.73 -28.71 -9.36
C ASP A 71 -9.29 -27.23 -9.46
N PHE A 72 -8.18 -26.88 -8.79
CA PHE A 72 -7.64 -25.51 -8.62
C PHE A 72 -6.73 -25.10 -9.81
N GLU A 73 -7.13 -25.38 -11.05
CA GLU A 73 -6.31 -25.04 -12.23
C GLU A 73 -6.49 -23.59 -12.72
N SER A 74 -7.46 -22.85 -12.18
CA SER A 74 -7.83 -21.49 -12.59
C SER A 74 -7.47 -20.42 -11.56
N ARG A 75 -7.30 -19.17 -12.01
CA ARG A 75 -7.31 -18.00 -11.12
C ARG A 75 -8.72 -17.87 -10.56
N HIS A 76 -8.87 -17.94 -9.24
CA HIS A 76 -10.17 -17.97 -8.58
C HIS A 76 -10.63 -16.55 -8.26
N GLY A 77 -11.87 -16.24 -8.66
CA GLY A 77 -12.48 -14.92 -8.51
C GLY A 77 -13.10 -14.69 -7.13
N GLY A 78 -14.08 -13.78 -7.08
CA GLY A 78 -14.68 -13.31 -5.84
C GLY A 78 -15.36 -14.42 -5.04
N PHE A 79 -15.24 -14.35 -3.72
CA PHE A 79 -15.95 -15.22 -2.78
C PHE A 79 -16.65 -14.37 -1.72
N LYS A 80 -17.57 -14.99 -0.98
CA LYS A 80 -18.26 -14.33 0.13
C LYS A 80 -18.14 -15.12 1.42
N ILE A 81 -18.27 -14.39 2.53
CA ILE A 81 -18.29 -14.92 3.89
C ILE A 81 -19.63 -14.51 4.50
N ASP A 82 -20.55 -15.47 4.64
CA ASP A 82 -21.88 -15.22 5.23
C ASP A 82 -21.93 -15.75 6.66
N GLN A 83 -22.44 -14.95 7.60
CA GLN A 83 -22.70 -15.40 8.96
C GLN A 83 -23.93 -16.31 8.99
N LEU A 84 -23.78 -17.50 9.56
CA LEU A 84 -24.86 -18.46 9.74
C LEU A 84 -25.54 -18.25 11.08
N ASN A 85 -26.85 -17.95 11.06
CA ASN A 85 -27.70 -17.96 12.25
C ASN A 85 -28.23 -19.38 12.52
N ALA A 86 -27.35 -20.38 12.53
CA ALA A 86 -27.73 -21.79 12.71
C ALA A 86 -27.50 -22.22 14.17
N GLY A 87 -28.49 -22.03 15.04
CA GLY A 87 -28.39 -22.20 16.50
C GLY A 87 -28.16 -23.63 17.05
N TRP A 88 -27.59 -24.56 16.28
CA TRP A 88 -27.39 -25.96 16.71
C TRP A 88 -26.05 -26.60 16.30
N GLU A 89 -25.19 -25.91 15.54
CA GLU A 89 -23.81 -26.35 15.26
C GLU A 89 -22.84 -25.23 15.63
N ASN A 90 -21.61 -25.56 16.06
CA ASN A 90 -20.56 -24.60 16.37
C ASN A 90 -19.95 -23.97 15.08
N ILE A 91 -20.79 -23.67 14.11
CA ILE A 91 -20.44 -23.16 12.78
C ILE A 91 -21.05 -21.76 12.66
N ASN A 92 -20.21 -20.75 12.50
CA ASN A 92 -20.67 -19.37 12.46
C ASN A 92 -20.61 -18.78 11.05
N TYR A 93 -19.84 -19.38 10.14
CA TYR A 93 -19.65 -18.81 8.80
C TYR A 93 -19.65 -19.90 7.72
N VAL A 94 -20.20 -19.55 6.56
CA VAL A 94 -19.97 -20.24 5.30
C VAL A 94 -19.11 -19.36 4.41
N VAL A 95 -18.09 -19.96 3.80
CA VAL A 95 -17.24 -19.32 2.81
C VAL A 95 -17.45 -20.03 1.49
N GLU A 96 -17.88 -19.29 0.48
CA GLU A 96 -18.17 -19.87 -0.83
C GLU A 96 -17.67 -18.98 -1.97
N ASP A 97 -17.02 -19.64 -2.92
CA ASP A 97 -16.84 -19.11 -4.26
C ASP A 97 -18.22 -19.02 -4.91
N TYR A 98 -18.70 -17.80 -5.14
CA TYR A 98 -20.01 -17.59 -5.74
C TYR A 98 -19.96 -17.49 -7.27
N GLU A 99 -18.77 -17.44 -7.87
CA GLU A 99 -18.60 -17.27 -9.30
C GLU A 99 -18.70 -18.61 -10.03
N ASP A 100 -17.90 -19.60 -9.60
CA ASP A 100 -17.84 -20.90 -10.27
C ASP A 100 -18.07 -22.10 -9.31
N GLY A 101 -18.17 -21.83 -8.01
CA GLY A 101 -18.41 -22.86 -7.00
C GLY A 101 -17.20 -23.76 -6.75
N THR A 102 -15.99 -23.30 -7.07
CA THR A 102 -14.75 -24.07 -6.93
C THR A 102 -14.54 -24.58 -5.51
N PHE A 103 -14.87 -23.75 -4.51
CA PHE A 103 -14.80 -24.16 -3.13
C PHE A 103 -16.02 -23.73 -2.33
N GLN A 104 -16.34 -24.55 -1.34
CA GLN A 104 -17.20 -24.17 -0.22
C GLN A 104 -16.66 -24.82 1.03
N PHE A 105 -16.61 -24.07 2.12
CA PHE A 105 -16.37 -24.63 3.44
C PHE A 105 -17.08 -23.84 4.52
N TYR A 106 -17.14 -24.43 5.70
CA TYR A 106 -17.70 -23.83 6.89
C TYR A 106 -16.59 -23.61 7.91
N CYS A 107 -16.68 -22.55 8.71
CA CYS A 107 -15.75 -22.34 9.81
C CYS A 107 -16.43 -21.78 11.06
N HIS A 108 -15.80 -21.99 12.22
CA HIS A 108 -16.24 -21.38 13.47
C HIS A 108 -15.84 -19.91 13.55
N THR A 109 -14.63 -19.58 13.11
CA THR A 109 -14.13 -18.20 13.10
C THR A 109 -13.12 -18.00 11.97
N TYR A 110 -12.82 -16.73 11.70
CA TYR A 110 -11.73 -16.32 10.85
C TYR A 110 -11.09 -15.06 11.41
N ASP A 111 -9.79 -14.89 11.14
CA ASP A 111 -8.98 -13.75 11.54
C ASP A 111 -8.43 -13.04 10.30
N VAL A 112 -8.23 -11.72 10.43
CA VAL A 112 -7.46 -10.92 9.48
C VAL A 112 -6.08 -10.71 10.09
N SER A 113 -5.08 -11.35 9.50
CA SER A 113 -3.70 -11.34 10.04
C SER A 113 -2.84 -10.24 9.45
N ARG A 114 -3.10 -9.83 8.20
CA ARG A 114 -2.39 -8.75 7.51
C ARG A 114 -3.30 -8.05 6.51
N ILE A 115 -3.20 -6.73 6.44
CA ILE A 115 -3.73 -5.88 5.37
C ILE A 115 -2.52 -5.09 4.86
N GLU A 116 -2.21 -5.22 3.58
CA GLU A 116 -1.06 -4.54 2.96
C GLU A 116 -1.55 -3.80 1.72
N ARG A 117 -1.51 -2.46 1.75
CA ARG A 117 -1.84 -1.63 0.59
C ARG A 117 -0.83 -1.89 -0.52
N ILE A 118 -1.34 -2.15 -1.73
CA ILE A 118 -0.55 -2.37 -2.93
C ILE A 118 -0.26 -1.01 -3.53
N VAL A 119 0.99 -0.58 -3.40
CA VAL A 119 1.46 0.62 -4.10
C VAL A 119 1.79 0.23 -5.54
N PRO A 120 1.05 0.72 -6.56
CA PRO A 120 1.29 0.33 -7.94
C PRO A 120 2.68 0.78 -8.38
N ARG A 121 3.48 -0.15 -8.90
CA ARG A 121 4.74 0.19 -9.57
C ARG A 121 4.43 0.96 -10.84
N LEU A 122 4.98 2.16 -10.95
CA LEU A 122 4.83 2.97 -12.14
C LEU A 122 5.73 2.41 -13.23
N ASN A 123 5.19 2.25 -14.44
CA ASN A 123 6.04 1.82 -15.54
C ASN A 123 6.92 2.99 -16.01
N LYS A 124 8.06 2.66 -16.63
CA LYS A 124 9.03 3.67 -17.09
C LYS A 124 8.41 4.76 -17.98
N LYS A 125 7.38 4.45 -18.80
CA LYS A 125 6.75 5.45 -19.67
C LYS A 125 5.93 6.47 -18.88
N GLU A 126 5.21 6.03 -17.84
CA GLU A 126 4.42 6.92 -16.97
C GLU A 126 5.34 7.84 -16.17
N VAL A 127 6.39 7.27 -15.58
CA VAL A 127 7.42 8.03 -14.86
C VAL A 127 8.02 9.10 -15.78
N GLU A 128 8.50 8.70 -16.96
CA GLU A 128 9.08 9.64 -17.93
C GLU A 128 8.08 10.68 -18.43
N ALA A 129 6.80 10.33 -18.58
CA ALA A 129 5.77 11.25 -19.04
C ALA A 129 5.53 12.38 -18.03
N LEU A 130 5.50 12.05 -16.72
CA LEU A 130 5.39 13.06 -15.68
C LEU A 130 6.67 13.91 -15.58
N LEU A 131 7.86 13.30 -15.65
CA LEU A 131 9.12 14.05 -15.60
C LEU A 131 9.29 15.04 -16.76
N LYS A 132 8.63 14.79 -17.90
CA LYS A 132 8.59 15.68 -19.08
C LYS A 132 7.43 16.70 -19.03
N ALA A 133 6.53 16.61 -18.06
CA ALA A 133 5.41 17.53 -17.91
C ALA A 133 5.87 18.91 -17.40
N SER A 134 4.96 19.88 -17.39
CA SER A 134 5.23 21.20 -16.84
C SER A 134 5.55 21.13 -15.35
N LYS A 135 6.21 22.16 -14.81
CA LYS A 135 6.54 22.24 -13.38
C LYS A 135 5.29 22.21 -12.51
N GLU A 136 4.25 22.89 -12.95
CA GLU A 136 2.96 22.98 -12.26
C GLU A 136 2.31 21.60 -12.16
N LYS A 137 2.25 20.85 -13.27
CA LYS A 137 1.67 19.50 -13.28
C LYS A 137 2.46 18.51 -12.44
N ARG A 138 3.79 18.62 -12.47
CA ARG A 138 4.69 17.80 -11.62
C ARG A 138 4.45 18.08 -10.15
N TYR A 139 4.40 19.37 -9.77
CA TYR A 139 4.21 19.78 -8.39
C TYR A 139 2.82 19.41 -7.86
N GLU A 140 1.76 19.64 -8.63
CA GLU A 140 0.39 19.22 -8.27
C GLU A 140 0.33 17.70 -8.04
N TYR A 141 0.92 16.91 -8.94
CA TYR A 141 0.99 15.46 -8.75
C TYR A 141 1.80 15.08 -7.51
N PHE A 142 2.93 15.75 -7.26
CA PHE A 142 3.75 15.48 -6.09
C PHE A 142 2.95 15.64 -4.80
N ILE A 143 2.29 16.79 -4.60
CA ILE A 143 1.52 17.08 -3.39
C ILE A 143 0.40 16.05 -3.16
N LYS A 144 -0.43 15.80 -4.18
CA LYS A 144 -1.51 14.80 -4.10
C LYS A 144 -0.98 13.41 -3.78
N ARG A 145 0.07 12.99 -4.49
CA ARG A 145 0.58 11.62 -4.39
C ARG A 145 1.27 11.32 -3.07
N ILE A 146 1.91 12.31 -2.43
CA ILE A 146 2.50 12.12 -1.11
C ILE A 146 1.43 12.18 -0.01
N ALA A 147 0.38 13.00 -0.16
CA ALA A 147 -0.76 13.01 0.76
C ALA A 147 -1.54 11.68 0.71
N ASP A 148 -1.87 11.20 -0.50
CA ASP A 148 -2.58 9.93 -0.72
C ASP A 148 -1.91 8.71 -0.08
N PHE A 149 -0.56 8.68 -0.04
CA PHE A 149 0.22 7.51 0.34
C PHE A 149 1.07 7.72 1.59
N GLU A 150 1.03 8.92 2.17
CA GLU A 150 1.75 9.31 3.39
C GLU A 150 3.27 9.01 3.32
N GLU A 151 3.86 9.09 2.13
CA GLU A 151 5.27 8.79 1.89
C GLU A 151 5.91 9.79 0.92
N VAL A 152 7.12 10.23 1.26
CA VAL A 152 8.01 11.00 0.38
C VAL A 152 9.27 10.20 0.12
N TRP A 153 9.86 10.30 -1.06
CA TRP A 153 11.04 9.50 -1.43
C TRP A 153 12.26 10.38 -1.69
N SER A 154 13.43 9.92 -1.24
CA SER A 154 14.73 10.51 -1.60
C SER A 154 15.77 9.42 -1.89
N LEU A 155 16.98 9.81 -2.27
CA LEU A 155 18.09 8.88 -2.52
C LEU A 155 19.06 8.87 -1.34
N TYR A 156 19.58 7.69 -1.04
CA TYR A 156 20.50 7.45 0.06
C TYR A 156 21.70 6.60 -0.37
N GLY A 157 22.90 7.07 -0.03
CA GLY A 157 24.18 6.37 -0.20
C GLY A 157 24.97 6.39 1.11
N ASP A 158 26.04 7.19 1.17
CA ASP A 158 26.80 7.48 2.41
C ASP A 158 26.12 8.58 3.28
N GLY A 159 24.81 8.75 3.08
CA GLY A 159 24.00 9.86 3.56
C GLY A 159 22.88 10.17 2.57
N TRP A 160 21.99 11.09 2.95
CA TRP A 160 20.99 11.61 2.03
C TRP A 160 21.65 12.44 0.93
N VAL A 161 21.18 12.28 -0.30
CA VAL A 161 21.73 13.05 -1.42
C VAL A 161 21.47 14.54 -1.22
N MET A 162 22.47 15.35 -1.55
CA MET A 162 22.37 16.80 -1.62
C MET A 162 22.85 17.26 -2.99
N THR A 163 22.27 18.35 -3.47
CA THR A 163 22.72 19.08 -4.65
C THR A 163 22.81 20.56 -4.33
N GLU A 164 23.27 21.36 -5.28
CA GLU A 164 23.41 22.81 -5.13
C GLU A 164 22.65 23.53 -6.25
N ASP A 165 22.08 24.69 -5.95
CA ASP A 165 21.59 25.61 -6.98
C ASP A 165 22.75 26.39 -7.64
N ASP A 166 22.43 27.20 -8.65
CA ASP A 166 23.42 28.00 -9.38
C ASP A 166 24.19 29.02 -8.49
N GLN A 167 23.72 29.27 -7.25
CA GLN A 167 24.34 30.16 -6.27
C GLN A 167 25.08 29.40 -5.15
N GLY A 168 25.14 28.06 -5.20
CA GLY A 168 25.74 27.22 -4.17
C GLY A 168 24.84 27.00 -2.95
N GLY A 169 23.54 27.32 -3.06
CA GLY A 169 22.54 27.00 -2.05
C GLY A 169 22.27 25.51 -2.01
N LYS A 170 22.27 24.91 -0.81
CA LYS A 170 22.10 23.47 -0.64
C LYS A 170 20.64 23.05 -0.85
N LEU A 171 20.47 21.96 -1.58
CA LEU A 171 19.17 21.39 -1.92
C LEU A 171 19.13 19.90 -1.59
N ILE A 172 17.98 19.41 -1.14
CA ILE A 172 17.71 17.96 -1.05
C ILE A 172 16.62 17.59 -2.05
N PRO A 173 16.89 16.68 -3.01
CA PRO A 173 15.91 16.13 -3.92
C PRO A 173 14.84 15.25 -3.24
N PHE A 174 13.58 15.47 -3.60
CA PHE A 174 12.44 14.64 -3.17
C PHE A 174 11.53 14.26 -4.34
N TRP A 175 10.98 13.05 -4.29
CA TRP A 175 10.11 12.47 -5.30
C TRP A 175 8.87 11.84 -4.65
N PRO A 176 7.74 11.71 -5.39
CA PRO A 176 6.48 11.26 -4.81
C PRO A 176 6.35 9.73 -4.75
N ALA A 177 7.28 8.99 -5.35
CA ALA A 177 7.34 7.54 -5.30
C ALA A 177 8.73 7.03 -5.64
N LYS A 178 9.01 5.78 -5.23
CA LYS A 178 10.26 5.07 -5.48
C LYS A 178 10.73 5.10 -6.93
N ASP A 179 9.83 4.80 -7.88
CA ASP A 179 10.18 4.66 -9.31
C ASP A 179 10.75 5.97 -9.90
N TYR A 180 10.31 7.13 -9.41
CA TYR A 180 10.86 8.43 -9.82
C TYR A 180 12.27 8.65 -9.29
N ALA A 181 12.50 8.36 -8.01
CA ALA A 181 13.82 8.50 -7.39
C ALA A 181 14.83 7.54 -8.04
N GLU A 182 14.44 6.27 -8.24
CA GLU A 182 15.30 5.27 -8.90
C GLU A 182 15.64 5.64 -10.35
N LEU A 183 14.69 6.19 -11.10
CA LEU A 183 14.98 6.65 -12.47
C LEU A 183 15.97 7.83 -12.47
N CYS A 184 16.01 8.63 -11.40
CA CYS A 184 16.92 9.76 -11.26
C CYS A 184 18.23 9.40 -10.53
N ALA A 185 18.41 8.15 -10.09
CA ALA A 185 19.66 7.62 -9.54
C ALA A 185 20.68 7.36 -10.66
N GLU A 186 21.05 8.43 -11.37
CA GLU A 186 22.02 8.42 -12.46
C GLU A 186 23.27 9.20 -12.08
N GLN A 187 24.33 9.05 -12.88
CA GLN A 187 25.59 9.79 -12.73
C GLN A 187 26.18 9.69 -11.30
N GLU A 188 26.22 10.80 -10.57
CA GLU A 188 26.77 10.89 -9.21
C GLU A 188 25.92 10.14 -8.17
N TRP A 189 24.64 9.91 -8.47
CA TRP A 189 23.72 9.19 -7.59
C TRP A 189 23.51 7.73 -8.02
N ARG A 190 24.33 7.23 -8.96
CA ARG A 190 24.17 5.88 -9.52
C ARG A 190 24.26 4.74 -8.50
N GLU A 191 25.05 4.94 -7.44
CA GLU A 191 25.21 3.96 -6.36
C GLU A 191 24.26 4.24 -5.17
N CYS A 192 23.42 5.29 -5.28
CA CYS A 192 22.42 5.59 -4.26
C CYS A 192 21.16 4.75 -4.48
N THR A 193 20.43 4.52 -3.39
CA THR A 193 19.18 3.75 -3.38
C THR A 193 18.02 4.62 -2.95
N ALA A 194 16.86 4.45 -3.59
CA ALA A 194 15.64 5.14 -3.19
C ALA A 194 15.15 4.63 -1.83
N ARG A 195 14.85 5.56 -0.93
CA ARG A 195 14.32 5.28 0.40
C ARG A 195 13.06 6.12 0.68
N PRO A 196 12.04 5.52 1.30
CA PRO A 196 10.89 6.26 1.78
C PRO A 196 11.27 7.06 3.03
N ILE A 197 10.57 8.16 3.22
CA ILE A 197 10.49 9.01 4.40
C ILE A 197 8.99 9.12 4.68
N ASP A 198 8.59 8.76 5.89
CA ASP A 198 7.21 8.91 6.33
C ASP A 198 6.76 10.37 6.23
N LEU A 199 5.54 10.65 5.76
CA LEU A 199 5.10 12.03 5.55
C LEU A 199 5.01 12.82 6.87
N GLU A 200 4.63 12.18 7.97
CA GLU A 200 4.61 12.81 9.29
C GLU A 200 6.03 13.19 9.73
N GLU A 201 7.01 12.29 9.56
CA GLU A 201 8.44 12.59 9.79
C GLU A 201 8.92 13.72 8.87
N PHE A 202 8.52 13.69 7.60
CA PHE A 202 8.91 14.70 6.63
C PHE A 202 8.43 16.10 7.04
N VAL A 203 7.17 16.21 7.43
CA VAL A 203 6.54 17.47 7.84
C VAL A 203 7.06 17.97 9.18
N ASN A 204 7.21 17.09 10.17
CA ASN A 204 7.51 17.51 11.54
C ASN A 204 9.00 17.58 11.88
N GLU A 205 9.85 16.86 11.15
CA GLU A 205 11.29 16.79 11.44
C GLU A 205 12.13 17.32 10.28
N TRP A 206 11.90 16.82 9.06
CA TRP A 206 12.74 17.16 7.91
C TRP A 206 12.59 18.61 7.46
N LEU A 207 11.35 19.04 7.17
CA LEU A 207 11.11 20.40 6.70
C LEU A 207 11.61 21.44 7.72
N PRO A 208 11.29 21.35 9.03
CA PRO A 208 11.86 22.23 10.04
C PRO A 208 13.40 22.19 10.11
N GLY A 209 14.00 20.99 10.13
CA GLY A 209 15.46 20.84 10.19
C GLY A 209 16.16 21.44 8.96
N MET A 210 15.62 21.20 7.77
CA MET A 210 16.11 21.82 6.53
C MET A 210 16.05 23.35 6.59
N LYS A 211 14.96 23.91 7.14
CA LYS A 211 14.81 25.36 7.30
C LYS A 211 15.86 25.94 8.24
N GLU A 212 16.13 25.27 9.37
CA GLU A 212 17.16 25.68 10.33
C GLU A 212 18.56 25.63 9.72
N ASP A 213 18.84 24.62 8.90
CA ASP A 213 20.12 24.42 8.22
C ASP A 213 20.30 25.27 6.95
N GLY A 214 19.27 26.01 6.54
CA GLY A 214 19.28 26.82 5.31
C GLY A 214 19.29 25.99 4.03
N ILE A 215 18.78 24.76 4.09
CA ILE A 215 18.64 23.82 2.97
C ILE A 215 17.23 23.94 2.39
N GLN A 216 17.10 23.91 1.06
CA GLN A 216 15.77 23.97 0.39
C GLN A 216 15.39 22.63 -0.25
N PRO A 217 14.10 22.32 -0.36
CA PRO A 217 13.64 21.15 -1.08
C PRO A 217 13.78 21.34 -2.60
N SER A 218 14.15 20.25 -3.30
CA SER A 218 14.20 20.17 -4.75
C SER A 218 13.21 19.09 -5.22
N ILE A 219 12.01 19.52 -5.60
CA ILE A 219 10.91 18.62 -5.89
C ILE A 219 10.98 18.13 -7.34
N LEU A 220 10.86 16.81 -7.52
CA LEU A 220 10.83 16.12 -8.82
C LEU A 220 11.99 16.54 -9.75
N PHE A 221 13.22 16.50 -9.24
CA PHE A 221 14.42 16.64 -10.06
C PHE A 221 14.42 15.57 -11.16
N ASN A 222 14.71 15.98 -12.41
CA ASN A 222 14.67 15.11 -13.60
C ASN A 222 15.97 15.16 -14.44
N SER A 223 17.10 15.49 -13.80
CA SER A 223 18.40 15.74 -14.46
C SER A 223 18.50 16.99 -15.33
N LYS A 224 17.41 17.76 -15.50
CA LYS A 224 17.40 19.03 -16.25
C LYS A 224 16.94 20.21 -15.40
N ASP A 225 15.88 20.00 -14.63
CA ASP A 225 15.33 20.99 -13.73
C ASP A 225 14.68 20.33 -12.50
N ALA A 226 14.25 21.17 -11.57
CA ALA A 226 13.41 20.82 -10.44
C ALA A 226 12.44 21.97 -10.15
N ILE A 227 11.47 21.71 -9.27
CA ILE A 227 10.69 22.75 -8.61
C ILE A 227 11.40 23.06 -7.28
N THR A 228 11.89 24.30 -7.15
CA THR A 228 12.46 24.81 -5.91
C THR A 228 11.48 25.84 -5.33
N LEU A 229 11.16 25.68 -4.05
CA LEU A 229 10.24 26.52 -3.32
C LEU A 229 10.68 26.61 -1.85
N PRO A 230 10.34 27.70 -1.14
CA PRO A 230 10.60 27.79 0.29
C PRO A 230 9.94 26.64 1.04
N VAL A 231 10.63 26.12 2.05
CA VAL A 231 10.09 25.10 2.98
C VAL A 231 8.68 25.45 3.48
N ASP A 232 8.45 26.71 3.84
CA ASP A 232 7.16 27.16 4.38
C ASP A 232 6.01 26.99 3.38
N ILE A 233 6.26 27.26 2.10
CA ILE A 233 5.25 27.10 1.04
C ILE A 233 4.96 25.62 0.81
N LEU A 234 6.00 24.78 0.78
CA LEU A 234 5.81 23.33 0.64
C LEU A 234 5.00 22.76 1.81
N LEU A 235 5.31 23.19 3.04
CA LEU A 235 4.59 22.77 4.23
C LEU A 235 3.11 23.20 4.18
N GLU A 236 2.83 24.46 3.84
CA GLU A 236 1.46 24.97 3.69
C GLU A 236 0.68 24.16 2.65
N ASP A 237 1.27 23.88 1.49
CA ASP A 237 0.62 23.13 0.41
C ASP A 237 0.35 21.67 0.81
N ILE A 238 1.28 21.01 1.52
CA ILE A 238 1.08 19.64 2.03
C ILE A 238 -0.06 19.60 3.05
N LEU A 239 -0.05 20.51 4.03
CA LEU A 239 -1.08 20.55 5.07
C LEU A 239 -2.46 20.85 4.46
N ALA A 240 -2.54 21.75 3.48
CA ALA A 240 -3.78 22.05 2.78
C ALA A 240 -4.32 20.85 1.98
N GLU A 241 -3.45 20.02 1.39
CA GLU A 241 -3.90 18.80 0.71
C GLU A 241 -4.35 17.72 1.70
N LEU A 242 -3.67 17.58 2.83
CA LEU A 242 -4.05 16.63 3.88
C LEU A 242 -5.43 16.91 4.50
N GLU A 243 -5.91 18.17 4.46
CA GLU A 243 -7.27 18.51 4.89
C GLU A 243 -8.38 17.91 3.99
N ASN A 244 -8.03 17.35 2.82
CA ASN A 244 -9.00 16.73 1.91
C ASN A 244 -9.32 15.26 2.23
N TYR A 245 -8.61 14.63 3.18
CA TYR A 245 -8.76 13.23 3.58
C TYR A 245 -9.39 13.11 4.97
#